data_AF-A0A933Q186-F1
#
_entry.id   AF-A0A933Q186-F1
#
_cell.length_a   1.000
_cell.length_b   1.000
_cell.length_c   1.000
_cell.angle_alpha   90.00
_cell.angle_beta   90.00
_cell.angle_gamma   90.00
#
_symmetry.space_group_name_H-M   'P 1'
#
loop_
_entity.id
_entity.type
_entity.pdbx_description
1 polymer ?
#
loop_
_entity_poly.entity_id
_entity_poly.type
_entity_poly.pdbx_seq_one_letter_code
_entity_poly.pdbx_strand_id
1 'polypeptide(L)'
;MINVQNTLVDNPMEKSVMDSAQRTASKGNPRGAERERLKKVAGEMESIFVKKMLDAMRASVHKEKFIDGGMAEDIFQDMLYDKYAETMSKTKSFGIADMITKQLERYI
;
A
#
# COMPACT_ATOMS: atom_id res chain seq x y z
N MET A 1 -33.88 -64.39 4.51
CA MET A 1 -32.50 -64.28 3.97
C MET A 1 -32.18 -62.82 3.76
N ILE A 2 -31.04 -62.41 4.35
CA ILE A 2 -30.15 -61.26 4.05
C ILE A 2 -30.59 -59.83 4.43
N ASN A 3 -29.93 -59.41 5.51
CA ASN A 3 -29.57 -58.08 5.99
C ASN A 3 -28.77 -57.27 4.95
N VAL A 4 -29.12 -55.99 4.76
CA VAL A 4 -28.20 -54.99 4.20
C VAL A 4 -28.16 -53.80 5.15
N GLN A 5 -27.22 -53.86 6.09
CA GLN A 5 -26.65 -52.68 6.72
C GLN A 5 -25.87 -51.91 5.66
N ASN A 6 -26.10 -50.60 5.53
CA ASN A 6 -25.01 -49.67 5.23
C ASN A 6 -25.33 -48.29 5.81
N THR A 7 -24.93 -48.15 7.07
CA THR A 7 -24.42 -46.96 7.76
C THR A 7 -24.47 -45.63 7.00
N LEU A 8 -25.45 -44.79 7.34
CA LEU A 8 -25.19 -43.37 7.52
C LEU A 8 -25.42 -43.08 9.00
N VAL A 9 -24.43 -43.46 9.80
CA VAL A 9 -24.29 -42.97 11.16
C VAL A 9 -23.95 -41.49 11.00
N ASP A 10 -24.92 -40.61 11.27
CA ASP A 10 -24.69 -39.20 11.51
C ASP A 10 -23.67 -39.08 12.65
N ASN A 11 -22.39 -38.96 12.31
CA ASN A 11 -21.30 -38.83 13.27
C ASN A 11 -21.12 -37.34 13.60
N PRO A 12 -21.48 -36.87 14.80
CA PRO A 12 -21.40 -35.46 15.17
C PRO A 12 -19.96 -34.92 15.26
N MET A 13 -18.94 -35.79 15.11
CA MET A 13 -17.53 -35.44 15.18
C MET A 13 -17.01 -34.70 13.92
N GLU A 14 -17.66 -34.83 12.76
CA GLU A 14 -17.23 -34.14 11.52
C GLU A 14 -17.62 -32.65 11.48
N LYS A 15 -18.72 -32.27 12.13
CA LYS A 15 -19.14 -30.85 12.18
C LYS A 15 -18.31 -29.99 13.13
N SER A 16 -17.64 -30.61 14.11
CA SER A 16 -16.78 -29.92 15.08
C SER A 16 -15.44 -29.48 14.48
N VAL A 17 -14.84 -30.31 13.62
CA VAL A 17 -13.55 -30.00 12.97
C VAL A 17 -13.68 -28.88 11.93
N MET A 18 -14.81 -28.77 11.21
CA MET A 18 -15.05 -27.67 10.25
C MET A 18 -15.35 -26.31 10.92
N ASP A 19 -15.99 -26.27 12.10
CA ASP A 19 -16.19 -25.01 12.86
C ASP A 19 -14.86 -24.52 13.49
N SER A 20 -13.97 -25.44 13.88
CA SER A 20 -12.65 -25.09 14.43
C SER A 20 -11.69 -24.47 13.40
N ALA A 21 -11.86 -24.77 12.11
CA ALA A 21 -11.08 -24.18 11.03
C ALA A 21 -11.57 -22.77 10.63
N GLN A 22 -12.84 -22.44 10.87
CA GLN A 22 -13.41 -21.13 10.55
C GLN A 22 -13.07 -20.08 11.63
N ARG A 23 -12.89 -20.50 12.88
CA ARG A 23 -12.64 -19.61 14.04
C ARG A 23 -11.21 -19.07 14.14
N THR A 24 -10.26 -19.65 13.41
CA THR A 24 -8.86 -19.19 13.40
C THR A 24 -8.59 -18.12 12.33
N ALA A 25 -9.56 -17.84 11.44
CA ALA A 25 -9.39 -16.90 10.33
C ALA A 25 -9.82 -15.45 10.62
N SER A 26 -10.46 -15.14 11.75
CA SER A 26 -11.10 -13.82 11.97
C SER A 26 -10.49 -12.94 13.07
N LYS A 27 -9.41 -13.35 13.74
CA LYS A 27 -8.64 -12.44 14.60
C LYS A 27 -7.39 -11.94 13.87
N GLY A 28 -7.60 -11.14 12.84
CA GLY A 28 -6.52 -10.32 12.27
C GLY A 28 -5.96 -9.42 13.36
N ASN A 29 -4.65 -9.52 13.64
CA ASN A 29 -3.99 -8.70 14.65
C ASN A 29 -4.21 -7.21 14.32
N PRO A 30 -4.97 -6.43 15.13
CA PRO A 30 -5.30 -5.04 14.82
C PRO A 30 -4.04 -4.18 14.67
N ARG A 31 -2.96 -4.52 15.38
CA ARG A 31 -1.65 -3.88 15.24
C ARG A 31 -0.98 -4.14 13.89
N GLY A 32 -1.20 -5.32 13.30
CA GLY A 32 -0.67 -5.66 11.98
C GLY A 32 -1.34 -4.84 10.87
N ALA A 33 -2.66 -4.68 10.97
CA ALA A 33 -3.42 -3.85 10.02
C ALA A 33 -3.04 -2.37 10.12
N GLU A 34 -2.85 -1.85 11.33
CA GLU A 34 -2.44 -0.46 11.54
C GLU A 34 -1.02 -0.19 11.03
N ARG A 35 -0.10 -1.12 11.26
CA ARG A 35 1.27 -1.04 10.73
C ARG A 35 1.30 -0.99 9.20
N GLU A 36 0.43 -1.74 8.54
CA GLU A 36 0.36 -1.73 7.07
C GLU A 36 -0.21 -0.42 6.53
N ARG A 37 -1.24 0.14 7.20
CA ARG A 37 -1.75 1.48 6.88
C ARG A 37 -0.67 2.54 7.04
N LEU A 38 0.09 2.47 8.13
CA LEU A 38 1.17 3.40 8.42
C LEU A 38 2.23 3.40 7.31
N LYS A 39 2.66 2.21 6.85
CA LYS A 39 3.60 2.08 5.73
C LYS A 39 3.06 2.69 4.44
N LYS A 40 1.79 2.45 4.13
CA LYS A 40 1.13 3.00 2.93
C LYS A 40 1.12 4.53 2.97
N VAL A 41 0.67 5.11 4.07
CA VAL A 41 0.61 6.57 4.25
C VAL A 41 2.01 7.19 4.25
N ALA A 42 2.99 6.54 4.89
CA ALA A 42 4.37 7.00 4.87
C ALA A 42 4.97 7.01 3.45
N GLY A 43 4.66 6.00 2.62
CA GLY A 43 5.06 5.96 1.21
C GLY A 43 4.38 7.05 0.35
N GLU A 44 3.11 7.35 0.62
CA GLU A 44 2.38 8.46 -0.02
C GLU A 44 2.95 9.83 0.40
N MET A 45 3.40 9.95 1.65
CA MET A 45 4.04 11.18 2.12
C MET A 45 5.41 11.39 1.47
N GLU A 46 6.18 10.32 1.29
CA GLU A 46 7.45 10.36 0.57
C GLU A 46 7.26 10.78 -0.90
N SER A 47 6.23 10.30 -1.60
CA SER A 47 5.96 10.76 -2.98
C SER A 47 5.65 12.25 -3.05
N ILE A 48 4.88 12.79 -2.10
CA ILE A 48 4.61 14.23 -2.02
C ILE A 48 5.92 15.01 -1.79
N PHE A 49 6.78 14.53 -0.90
CA PHE A 49 8.07 15.19 -0.63
C PHE A 49 8.96 15.19 -1.87
N VAL A 50 9.08 14.05 -2.56
CA VAL A 50 9.85 13.94 -3.81
C VAL A 50 9.28 14.87 -4.87
N LYS A 51 7.95 14.96 -5.01
CA LYS A 51 7.32 15.93 -5.91
C LYS A 51 7.76 17.35 -5.58
N LYS A 52 7.72 17.76 -4.31
CA LYS A 52 8.16 19.10 -3.90
C LYS A 52 9.62 19.37 -4.22
N MET A 53 10.47 18.36 -4.10
CA MET A 53 11.88 18.45 -4.51
C MET A 53 11.99 18.66 -6.03
N LEU A 54 11.26 17.87 -6.83
CA LEU A 54 11.25 17.98 -8.29
C LEU A 54 10.68 19.34 -8.76
N ASP A 55 9.63 19.83 -8.11
CA ASP A 55 9.02 21.15 -8.38
C ASP A 55 10.06 22.27 -8.12
N ALA A 56 10.80 22.19 -7.01
CA ALA A 56 11.85 23.15 -6.68
C ALA A 56 13.02 23.09 -7.68
N MET A 57 13.42 21.89 -8.11
CA MET A 57 14.41 21.71 -9.16
C MET A 57 13.94 22.32 -10.48
N ARG A 58 12.69 22.08 -10.89
CA ARG A 58 12.09 22.67 -12.10
C ARG A 58 12.09 24.20 -12.03
N ALA A 59 11.69 24.76 -10.89
CA ALA A 59 11.65 26.21 -10.69
C ALA A 59 13.04 26.87 -10.80
N SER A 60 14.13 26.13 -10.52
CA SER A 60 15.50 26.63 -10.63
C SER A 60 16.05 26.66 -12.07
N VAL A 61 15.44 25.90 -12.98
CA VAL A 61 15.85 25.86 -14.39
C VAL A 61 15.28 27.07 -15.11
N HIS A 62 16.15 27.96 -15.59
CA HIS A 62 15.75 29.09 -16.43
C HIS A 62 15.25 28.56 -17.78
N LYS A 63 13.94 28.63 -18.02
CA LYS A 63 13.37 28.39 -19.35
C LYS A 63 13.63 29.64 -20.20
N GLU A 64 14.42 29.52 -21.26
CA GLU A 64 14.51 30.60 -22.25
C GLU A 64 13.17 30.73 -22.98
N LYS A 65 12.53 31.89 -22.83
CA LYS A 65 11.15 32.17 -23.29
C LYS A 65 10.96 32.20 -24.81
N PHE A 66 11.91 31.71 -25.60
CA PHE A 66 11.85 31.81 -27.06
C PHE A 66 11.04 30.69 -27.72
N ILE A 67 10.86 29.54 -27.04
CA ILE A 67 9.97 28.45 -27.44
C ILE A 67 9.34 27.89 -26.15
N ASP A 68 8.09 28.25 -25.84
CA ASP A 68 7.30 27.57 -24.80
C ASP A 68 6.15 26.77 -25.45
N GLY A 69 5.84 25.58 -24.93
CA GLY A 69 4.72 24.76 -25.35
C GLY A 69 3.39 25.13 -24.69
N GLY A 70 3.33 26.32 -24.08
CA GLY A 70 2.14 26.89 -23.43
C GLY A 70 1.56 26.05 -22.29
N MET A 71 0.29 26.35 -21.95
CA MET A 71 -0.46 25.70 -20.86
C MET A 71 -0.54 24.17 -21.00
N ALA A 72 -0.57 23.64 -22.22
CA ALA A 72 -0.62 22.21 -22.47
C ALA A 72 0.68 21.50 -22.05
N GLU A 73 1.84 22.12 -22.32
CA GLU A 73 3.13 21.62 -21.84
C GLU A 73 3.19 21.62 -20.31
N ASP A 74 2.74 22.69 -19.66
CA ASP A 74 2.76 22.79 -18.20
C ASP A 74 1.92 21.70 -17.53
N ILE A 75 0.69 21.46 -18.03
CA ILE A 75 -0.19 20.40 -17.52
C ILE A 75 0.45 19.01 -17.74
N PHE A 76 1.03 18.79 -18.92
CA PHE A 76 1.69 17.51 -19.21
C PHE A 76 2.93 17.30 -18.32
N GLN A 77 3.73 18.34 -18.11
CA GLN A 77 4.89 18.31 -17.23
C GLN A 77 4.46 18.04 -15.79
N ASP A 78 3.42 18.70 -15.29
CA ASP A 78 2.92 18.45 -13.93
C ASP A 78 2.52 16.98 -13.73
N MET A 79 1.75 16.41 -14.67
CA MET A 79 1.38 14.99 -14.64
C MET A 79 2.61 14.06 -14.75
N LEU A 80 3.62 14.45 -15.53
CA LEU A 80 4.86 13.69 -15.69
C LEU A 80 5.65 13.66 -14.38
N TYR A 81 5.82 14.83 -13.74
CA TYR A 81 6.50 14.94 -12.45
C TYR A 81 5.77 14.20 -11.34
N ASP A 82 4.43 14.16 -11.37
CA ASP A 82 3.63 13.31 -10.47
C ASP A 82 3.99 11.83 -10.61
N LYS A 83 4.12 11.34 -11.85
CA LYS A 83 4.49 9.94 -12.11
C LYS A 83 5.93 9.64 -11.74
N TYR A 84 6.85 10.58 -11.94
CA TYR A 84 8.22 10.43 -11.46
C TYR A 84 8.28 10.38 -9.94
N ALA A 85 7.60 11.28 -9.25
CA ALA A 85 7.55 11.27 -7.79
C ALA A 85 6.98 9.97 -7.23
N GLU A 86 5.90 9.44 -7.84
CA GLU A 86 5.32 8.14 -7.48
C GLU A 86 6.29 6.97 -7.72
N THR A 87 7.02 6.99 -8.83
CA THR A 87 7.96 5.91 -9.17
C THR A 87 9.20 5.95 -8.27
N MET A 88 9.73 7.15 -8.00
CA MET A 88 10.89 7.37 -7.16
C MET A 88 10.63 7.13 -5.68
N SER A 89 9.40 7.33 -5.19
CA SER A 89 9.06 6.92 -3.82
C SER A 89 8.96 5.39 -3.68
N LYS A 90 8.45 4.70 -4.71
CA LYS A 90 8.37 3.22 -4.72
C LYS A 90 9.74 2.55 -4.70
N THR A 91 10.77 3.17 -5.27
CA THR A 91 12.14 2.63 -5.22
C THR A 91 12.81 2.79 -3.85
N LYS A 92 12.14 3.39 -2.86
CA LYS A 92 12.65 3.61 -1.49
C LYS A 92 13.99 4.33 -1.44
N SER A 93 14.30 5.14 -2.45
CA SER A 93 15.64 5.73 -2.61
C SER A 93 15.94 6.81 -1.56
N PHE A 94 14.92 7.42 -0.97
CA PHE A 94 15.07 8.50 0.02
C PHE A 94 14.98 8.01 1.47
N GLY A 95 14.31 6.88 1.72
CA GLY A 95 14.21 6.26 3.05
C GLY A 95 13.40 7.08 4.07
N ILE A 96 12.68 8.12 3.63
CA ILE A 96 11.87 8.98 4.50
C ILE A 96 10.64 8.22 4.97
N ALA A 97 10.01 7.45 4.07
CA ALA A 97 8.87 6.60 4.43
C ALA A 97 9.23 5.59 5.53
N ASP A 98 10.41 4.98 5.43
CA ASP A 98 10.90 4.01 6.42
C ASP A 98 11.23 4.71 7.76
N MET A 99 11.80 5.93 7.71
CA MET A 99 12.05 6.72 8.91
C MET A 99 10.75 7.07 9.64
N ILE A 100 9.75 7.58 8.91
CA ILE A 100 8.44 7.95 9.46
C ILE A 100 7.75 6.71 10.04
N THR A 101 7.76 5.60 9.30
CA THR A 101 7.18 4.34 9.77
C THR A 101 7.85 3.90 11.09
N LYS A 102 9.17 3.88 11.17
CA LYS A 102 9.90 3.50 12.39
C LYS A 102 9.65 4.43 13.59
N GLN A 103 9.44 5.72 13.34
CA GLN A 103 9.12 6.69 14.38
C GLN A 103 7.71 6.46 14.91
N LEU A 104 6.73 6.30 14.02
CA LEU A 104 5.33 6.16 14.36
C LEU A 104 4.98 4.76 14.89
N GLU A 105 5.69 3.72 14.45
CA GLU A 105 5.61 2.36 15.01
C GLU A 105 5.89 2.31 16.52
N ARG A 106 6.60 3.29 17.10
CA ARG A 106 6.80 3.37 18.55
C ARG A 106 5.59 3.87 19.33
N TYR A 107 4.59 4.44 18.66
CA TYR A 107 3.42 5.05 19.27
C TYR A 107 2.13 4.21 19.12
N ILE A 108 2.21 3.00 18.53
CA ILE A 108 1.11 2.04 18.29
C ILE A 108 1.43 0.65 18.88
#